data_AF-A0A2P2L4W7-F1
#
_entry.id   AF-A0A2P2L4W7-F1
#
_cell.length_a   1.000
_cell.length_b   1.000
_cell.length_c   1.000
_cell.angle_alpha   90.00
_cell.angle_beta   90.00
_cell.angle_gamma   90.00
#
_symmetry.space_group_name_H-M   'P 1'
#
loop_
_entity.id
_entity.type
_entity.pdbx_description
1 polymer ?
#
loop_
_entity_poly.entity_id
_entity_poly.type
_entity_poly.pdbx_seq_one_letter_code
_entity_poly.pdbx_strand_id
1 'polypeptide(L)'
;MELLRSNLSRVRIPEPTNRIYKQECCISFDSPRSEGGLFIDMNTFLAFGKDYVVWNYEKTGNPVYLHVKQTKKVVPEDRPLKKPTLLAIGIEGGFENNEPQYDEAHSVIILPDYITLPFPSVELPEKVRLAVDAILMAEGAERKKQLAAWTADKKQTSSYAMNLQQIDSGVIIPPSGWKCVKCEKRDNLWLNLTDGMILCGRKNWDGTGGNNHAIEHYKETGYPLAVKLGTITADLEAAAQMFSLTQRMIVFWTHC
;
A
#
# COMPACT_ATOMS: atom_id res chain seq x y z
N MET A 1 29.72 -0.98 -16.29
CA MET A 1 29.40 0.29 -15.59
C MET A 1 29.06 1.45 -16.53
N GLU A 2 29.81 1.70 -17.61
CA GLU A 2 29.46 2.74 -18.60
C GLU A 2 28.07 2.54 -19.24
N LEU A 3 27.71 1.29 -19.58
CA LEU A 3 26.39 0.96 -20.12
C LEU A 3 25.24 1.29 -19.15
N LEU A 4 25.46 1.15 -17.84
CA LEU A 4 24.46 1.56 -16.85
C LEU A 4 24.35 3.08 -16.80
N ARG A 5 25.50 3.78 -16.87
CA ARG A 5 25.56 5.25 -16.85
C ARG A 5 24.86 5.87 -18.05
N SER A 6 24.99 5.30 -19.25
CA SER A 6 24.30 5.77 -20.45
C SER A 6 22.79 5.56 -20.39
N ASN A 7 22.30 4.62 -19.58
CA ASN A 7 20.88 4.30 -19.42
C ASN A 7 20.23 4.88 -18.15
N LEU A 8 20.93 5.76 -17.41
CA LEU A 8 20.41 6.38 -16.18
C LEU A 8 19.15 7.21 -16.39
N SER A 9 18.94 7.75 -17.60
CA SER A 9 17.72 8.47 -17.97
C SER A 9 16.49 7.57 -17.97
N ARG A 10 16.67 6.26 -18.20
CA ARG A 10 15.62 5.24 -18.22
C ARG A 10 15.42 4.54 -16.87
N VAL A 11 16.06 5.02 -15.82
CA VAL A 11 15.81 4.58 -14.44
C VAL A 11 15.01 5.65 -13.74
N ARG A 12 13.89 5.28 -13.12
CA ARG A 12 13.06 6.17 -12.31
C ARG A 12 13.12 5.75 -10.85
N ILE A 13 13.14 6.73 -9.97
CA ILE A 13 12.91 6.49 -8.54
C ILE A 13 11.40 6.47 -8.36
N PRO A 14 10.81 5.39 -7.82
CA PRO A 14 9.38 5.35 -7.59
C PRO A 14 8.90 6.44 -6.63
N GLU A 15 7.82 7.10 -7.00
CA GLU A 15 7.07 8.03 -6.16
C GLU A 15 5.95 7.30 -5.39
N PRO A 16 5.42 7.87 -4.30
CA PRO A 16 4.38 7.23 -3.49
C PRO A 16 3.10 6.84 -4.25
N THR A 17 2.81 7.51 -5.36
CA THR A 17 1.66 7.24 -6.24
C THR A 17 1.91 6.10 -7.24
N ASN A 18 3.15 5.66 -7.40
CA ASN A 18 3.48 4.63 -8.39
C ASN A 18 3.10 3.24 -7.88
N ARG A 19 2.48 2.45 -8.77
CA ARG A 19 2.12 1.05 -8.52
C ARG A 19 3.31 0.18 -8.88
N ILE A 20 3.89 -0.49 -7.89
CA ILE A 20 5.08 -1.35 -8.06
C ILE A 20 4.64 -2.81 -8.00
N TYR A 21 4.88 -3.55 -9.08
CA TYR A 21 4.63 -4.98 -9.16
C TYR A 21 5.94 -5.72 -8.88
N LYS A 22 5.94 -6.59 -7.86
CA LYS A 22 7.13 -7.33 -7.41
C LYS A 22 6.85 -8.71 -6.79
N GLN A 23 5.62 -9.19 -6.95
CA GLN A 23 5.17 -10.47 -6.37
C GLN A 23 5.01 -11.54 -7.44
N GLU A 24 4.53 -11.14 -8.62
CA GLU A 24 4.23 -12.03 -9.74
C GLU A 24 4.47 -11.31 -11.06
N CYS A 25 4.73 -12.06 -12.13
CA CYS A 25 4.83 -11.55 -13.48
C CYS A 25 3.49 -11.01 -13.97
N CYS A 26 3.52 -9.93 -14.75
CA CYS A 26 2.31 -9.36 -15.35
C CYS A 26 1.71 -10.20 -16.49
N ILE A 27 2.36 -11.30 -16.91
CA ILE A 27 1.98 -12.12 -18.06
C ILE A 27 1.86 -13.61 -17.67
N SER A 28 2.74 -14.11 -16.80
CA SER A 28 2.76 -15.48 -16.30
C SER A 28 2.59 -15.52 -14.78
N PHE A 29 2.52 -16.73 -14.21
CA PHE A 29 2.52 -16.94 -12.75
C PHE A 29 3.94 -16.98 -12.15
N ASP A 30 4.95 -16.49 -12.87
CA ASP A 30 6.31 -16.46 -12.34
C ASP A 30 6.42 -15.52 -11.16
N SER A 31 7.10 -15.97 -10.12
CA SER A 31 7.33 -15.20 -8.89
C SER A 31 8.83 -15.11 -8.62
N PRO A 32 9.28 -14.36 -7.60
CA PRO A 32 10.68 -14.40 -7.18
C PRO A 32 11.18 -15.81 -6.84
N ARG A 33 10.28 -16.76 -6.54
CA ARG A 33 10.59 -18.16 -6.23
C ARG A 33 10.72 -19.05 -7.46
N SER A 34 10.31 -18.59 -8.64
CA SER A 34 10.49 -19.31 -9.89
C SER A 34 11.98 -19.47 -10.21
N GLU A 35 12.33 -20.49 -10.99
CA GLU A 35 13.72 -20.79 -11.36
C GLU A 35 14.45 -19.58 -11.96
N GLY A 36 13.75 -18.82 -12.80
CA GLY A 36 14.26 -17.63 -13.47
C GLY A 36 14.23 -16.34 -12.65
N GLY A 37 13.62 -16.35 -11.45
CA GLY A 37 13.34 -15.15 -10.67
C GLY A 37 12.37 -14.19 -11.36
N LEU A 38 12.32 -12.96 -10.85
CA LEU A 38 11.42 -11.91 -11.32
C LEU A 38 12.20 -10.64 -11.68
N PHE A 39 11.91 -10.08 -12.86
CA PHE A 39 12.58 -8.90 -13.40
C PHE A 39 11.63 -7.69 -13.37
N ILE A 40 11.96 -6.70 -12.56
CA ILE A 40 11.17 -5.48 -12.37
C ILE A 40 11.78 -4.38 -13.23
N ASP A 41 11.03 -3.84 -14.18
CA ASP A 41 11.45 -2.71 -15.00
C ASP A 41 11.65 -1.47 -14.12
N MET A 42 12.87 -0.92 -14.08
CA MET A 42 13.20 0.22 -13.22
C MET A 42 12.63 1.56 -13.73
N ASN A 43 11.89 1.57 -14.83
CA ASN A 43 11.20 2.73 -15.38
C ASN A 43 9.67 2.66 -15.17
N THR A 44 9.08 1.49 -15.45
CA THR A 44 7.62 1.28 -15.42
C THR A 44 7.13 0.58 -14.15
N PHE A 45 8.03 -0.05 -13.40
CA PHE A 45 7.76 -0.82 -12.18
C PHE A 45 6.83 -2.03 -12.39
N LEU A 46 6.76 -2.52 -13.63
CA LEU A 46 6.11 -3.78 -13.99
C LEU A 46 7.11 -4.94 -13.83
N ALA A 47 6.59 -6.12 -13.48
CA ALA A 47 7.39 -7.31 -13.25
C ALA A 47 7.18 -8.36 -14.35
N PHE A 48 8.27 -8.96 -14.80
CA PHE A 48 8.27 -9.97 -15.86
C PHE A 48 9.09 -11.18 -15.44
N GLY A 49 8.60 -12.38 -15.77
CA GLY A 49 9.38 -13.61 -15.67
C GLY A 49 10.50 -13.63 -16.72
N LYS A 50 11.43 -14.56 -16.58
CA LYS A 50 12.60 -14.72 -17.46
C LYS A 50 12.24 -14.79 -18.95
N ASP A 51 11.14 -15.45 -19.28
CA ASP A 51 10.71 -15.65 -20.67
C ASP A 51 10.05 -14.42 -21.29
N TYR A 52 9.61 -13.46 -20.46
CA TYR A 52 8.84 -12.28 -20.89
C TYR A 52 9.61 -10.96 -20.75
N VAL A 53 10.74 -10.95 -20.05
CA VAL A 53 11.53 -9.73 -19.85
C VAL A 53 12.08 -9.18 -21.18
N VAL A 54 12.49 -10.05 -22.11
CA VAL A 54 12.95 -9.65 -23.45
C VAL A 54 11.83 -8.99 -24.23
N TRP A 55 10.63 -9.55 -24.17
CA TRP A 55 9.46 -8.97 -24.83
C TRP A 55 9.17 -7.55 -24.32
N ASN A 56 9.26 -7.31 -23.00
CA ASN A 56 9.09 -5.97 -22.46
C ASN A 56 10.21 -5.01 -22.93
N TYR A 57 11.46 -5.48 -22.97
CA TYR A 57 12.59 -4.71 -23.48
C TYR A 57 12.38 -4.31 -24.94
N GLU A 58 11.98 -5.24 -25.80
CA GLU A 58 11.70 -4.96 -27.23
C GLU A 58 10.55 -3.96 -27.42
N LYS A 59 9.54 -4.00 -26.56
CA LYS A 59 8.38 -3.10 -26.63
C LYS A 59 8.66 -1.69 -26.12
N THR A 60 9.41 -1.57 -25.03
CA THR A 60 9.61 -0.28 -24.33
C THR A 60 10.96 0.37 -24.63
N GLY A 61 11.94 -0.43 -25.05
CA GLY A 61 13.33 -0.04 -25.13
C GLY A 61 13.96 0.25 -23.75
N ASN A 62 13.37 -0.21 -22.65
CA ASN A 62 13.92 -0.03 -21.29
C ASN A 62 14.92 -1.14 -20.99
N PRO A 63 16.24 -0.86 -20.86
CA PRO A 63 17.22 -1.94 -20.72
C PRO A 63 17.49 -2.33 -19.27
N VAL A 64 17.09 -1.53 -18.28
CA VAL A 64 17.52 -1.71 -16.87
C VAL A 64 16.40 -2.32 -16.03
N TYR A 65 16.69 -3.47 -15.42
CA TYR A 65 15.76 -4.24 -14.60
C TYR A 65 16.36 -4.55 -13.23
N LEU A 66 15.54 -4.54 -12.20
CA LEU A 66 15.85 -5.13 -10.90
C LEU A 66 15.41 -6.59 -10.90
N HIS A 67 16.36 -7.51 -10.81
CA HIS A 67 16.10 -8.94 -10.69
C HIS A 67 16.07 -9.36 -9.22
N VAL A 68 14.97 -10.02 -8.83
CA VAL A 68 14.71 -10.54 -7.49
C VAL A 68 14.55 -12.06 -7.57
N LYS A 69 15.35 -12.79 -6.78
CA LYS A 69 15.29 -14.25 -6.72
C LYS A 69 15.28 -14.73 -5.28
N GLN A 70 14.32 -15.60 -4.95
CA GLN A 70 14.16 -16.25 -3.66
C GLN A 70 14.56 -17.71 -3.76
N THR A 71 15.50 -18.14 -2.92
CA THR A 71 15.96 -19.53 -2.83
C THR A 71 15.67 -20.09 -1.45
N LYS A 72 15.14 -21.31 -1.36
CA LYS A 72 14.85 -21.96 -0.09
C LYS A 72 16.15 -22.17 0.70
N LYS A 73 16.20 -21.74 1.96
CA LYS A 73 17.31 -22.02 2.86
C LYS A 73 17.43 -23.52 3.09
N VAL A 74 18.62 -24.05 2.89
CA VAL A 74 18.95 -25.40 3.31
C VAL A 74 19.24 -25.33 4.81
N VAL A 75 18.35 -25.88 5.63
CA VAL A 75 18.59 -26.03 7.07
C VAL A 75 19.58 -27.20 7.24
N PRO A 76 20.75 -27.01 7.87
CA PRO A 76 21.64 -28.12 8.19
C PRO A 76 20.92 -29.13 9.08
N GLU A 77 20.97 -30.43 8.72
CA GLU A 77 20.30 -31.52 9.45
C GLU A 77 20.81 -31.74 10.88
N ASP A 78 21.88 -31.04 11.30
CA ASP A 78 22.60 -31.27 12.55
C ASP A 78 22.01 -30.53 13.77
N ARG A 79 20.74 -30.13 13.73
CA ARG A 79 20.05 -29.59 14.91
C ARG A 79 19.54 -30.75 15.77
N PRO A 80 19.95 -30.86 17.05
CA PRO A 80 19.34 -31.81 17.96
C PRO A 80 17.85 -31.48 18.07
N LEU A 81 16.99 -32.41 17.65
CA LEU A 81 15.53 -32.33 17.81
C LEU A 81 15.21 -32.21 19.31
N LYS A 82 15.13 -30.99 19.84
CA LYS A 82 14.63 -30.73 21.18
C LYS A 82 13.16 -31.13 21.17
N LYS A 83 12.80 -32.18 21.91
CA LYS A 83 11.41 -32.57 22.11
C LYS A 83 10.66 -31.39 22.74
N PRO A 84 9.59 -30.87 22.12
CA PRO A 84 8.85 -29.74 22.67
C PRO A 84 8.20 -30.13 24.00
N THR A 85 8.35 -29.26 25.00
CA THR A 85 7.77 -29.38 26.34
C THR A 85 6.46 -28.59 26.50
N LEU A 86 6.12 -27.73 25.54
CA LEU A 86 4.94 -26.86 25.52
C LEU A 86 4.15 -27.04 24.22
N LEU A 87 2.81 -27.07 24.33
CA LEU A 87 1.86 -27.05 23.20
C LEU A 87 1.68 -25.62 22.65
N ALA A 88 2.77 -24.95 22.31
CA ALA A 88 2.74 -23.61 21.72
C ALA A 88 3.71 -23.56 20.54
N ILE A 89 3.40 -22.80 19.49
CA ILE A 89 4.23 -22.69 18.28
C ILE A 89 5.12 -21.46 18.41
N GLY A 90 6.43 -21.60 18.22
CA GLY A 90 7.37 -20.45 18.14
C GLY A 90 7.82 -19.83 19.47
N ILE A 91 7.64 -20.52 20.61
CA ILE A 91 8.20 -20.11 21.90
C ILE A 91 9.28 -21.10 22.38
N GLU A 92 10.13 -20.69 23.31
CA GLU A 92 11.12 -21.57 23.93
C GLU A 92 10.43 -22.77 24.61
N GLY A 93 10.68 -23.99 24.11
CA GLY A 93 9.99 -25.22 24.53
C GLY A 93 8.75 -25.61 23.69
N GLY A 94 8.37 -24.81 22.70
CA GLY A 94 7.25 -25.06 21.77
C GLY A 94 7.61 -25.83 20.49
N PHE A 95 6.62 -26.10 19.63
CA PHE A 95 6.82 -26.67 18.30
C PHE A 95 7.61 -25.69 17.41
N GLU A 96 8.63 -26.20 16.70
CA GLU A 96 9.38 -25.42 15.71
C GLU A 96 8.47 -25.02 14.55
N ASN A 97 8.55 -23.75 14.15
CA ASN A 97 7.81 -23.25 13.00
C ASN A 97 8.47 -23.83 11.73
N ASN A 98 7.90 -24.88 11.15
CA ASN A 98 8.37 -25.56 9.93
C ASN A 98 8.15 -24.74 8.64
N GLU A 99 7.89 -23.43 8.75
CA GLU A 99 7.78 -22.58 7.59
C GLU A 99 9.14 -22.52 6.86
N PRO A 100 9.18 -22.86 5.56
CA PRO A 100 10.41 -22.82 4.80
C PRO A 100 10.95 -21.40 4.76
N GLN A 101 12.14 -21.20 5.34
CA GLN A 101 12.83 -19.92 5.29
C GLN A 101 13.45 -19.75 3.89
N TYR A 102 13.37 -18.55 3.32
CA TYR A 102 13.95 -18.22 2.02
C TYR A 102 15.05 -17.17 2.17
N ASP A 103 16.12 -17.30 1.39
CA ASP A 103 17.07 -16.23 1.11
C ASP A 103 16.62 -15.47 -0.12
N GLU A 104 16.75 -14.15 -0.10
CA GLU A 104 16.41 -13.27 -1.21
C GLU A 104 17.68 -12.60 -1.72
N ALA A 105 17.93 -12.71 -3.02
CA ALA A 105 19.05 -12.10 -3.72
C ALA A 105 18.56 -11.06 -4.73
N HIS A 106 19.26 -9.92 -4.76
CA HIS A 106 18.95 -8.80 -5.65
C HIS A 106 20.11 -8.51 -6.59
N SER A 107 19.78 -8.19 -7.83
CA SER A 107 20.78 -7.79 -8.82
C SER A 107 20.16 -6.84 -9.84
N VAL A 108 20.95 -5.92 -10.39
CA VAL A 108 20.54 -5.07 -11.50
C VAL A 108 20.98 -5.75 -12.80
N ILE A 109 20.04 -6.00 -13.69
CA ILE A 109 20.26 -6.64 -14.99
C ILE A 109 20.11 -5.60 -16.10
N ILE A 110 21.03 -5.61 -17.06
CA ILE A 110 20.97 -4.75 -18.24
C ILE A 110 20.80 -5.61 -19.50
N LEU A 111 19.68 -5.43 -20.19
CA LEU A 111 19.35 -6.07 -21.47
C LEU A 111 19.91 -5.27 -22.67
N PRO A 112 20.16 -5.93 -23.82
CA PRO A 112 19.88 -7.34 -24.12
C PRO A 112 20.95 -8.32 -23.63
N ASP A 113 22.12 -7.83 -23.21
CA ASP A 113 23.31 -8.65 -22.91
C ASP A 113 23.26 -9.38 -21.56
N TYR A 114 22.18 -9.22 -20.79
CA TYR A 114 22.02 -9.78 -19.44
C TYR A 114 23.18 -9.47 -18.48
N ILE A 115 23.76 -8.26 -18.60
CA ILE A 115 24.85 -7.84 -17.71
C ILE A 115 24.31 -7.76 -16.30
N THR A 116 24.87 -8.59 -15.41
CA THR A 116 24.43 -8.72 -14.02
C THR A 116 25.33 -7.92 -13.10
N LEU A 117 24.74 -7.00 -12.36
CA LEU A 117 25.42 -6.19 -11.36
C LEU A 117 24.85 -6.54 -9.98
N PRO A 118 25.65 -7.04 -9.04
CA PRO A 118 25.14 -7.44 -7.72
C PRO A 118 24.64 -6.23 -6.92
N PHE A 119 23.58 -6.43 -6.15
CA PHE A 119 23.06 -5.45 -5.19
C PHE A 119 22.97 -6.08 -3.79
N PRO A 120 23.39 -5.39 -2.72
CA PRO A 120 23.90 -4.02 -2.68
C PRO A 120 25.34 -3.89 -3.20
N SER A 121 25.66 -2.80 -3.89
CA SER A 121 27.02 -2.46 -4.31
C SER A 121 27.24 -0.94 -4.33
N VAL A 122 28.38 -0.50 -3.81
CA VAL A 122 28.77 0.94 -3.79
C VAL A 122 29.17 1.46 -5.16
N GLU A 123 29.49 0.56 -6.10
CA GLU A 123 29.88 0.94 -7.45
C GLU A 123 28.69 1.42 -8.27
N LEU A 124 27.47 0.96 -7.93
CA LEU A 124 26.24 1.36 -8.61
C LEU A 124 25.97 2.86 -8.43
N PRO A 125 25.51 3.56 -9.48
CA PRO A 125 25.17 4.98 -9.38
C PRO A 125 24.13 5.21 -8.29
N GLU A 126 24.25 6.33 -7.58
CA GLU A 126 23.35 6.69 -6.47
C GLU A 126 21.87 6.62 -6.85
N LYS A 127 21.52 7.15 -8.03
CA LYS A 127 20.15 7.10 -8.56
C LYS A 127 19.61 5.67 -8.66
N VAL A 128 20.44 4.71 -9.07
CA VAL A 128 20.05 3.30 -9.19
C VAL A 128 19.84 2.69 -7.82
N ARG A 129 20.75 2.95 -6.88
CA ARG A 129 20.62 2.48 -5.49
C ARG A 129 19.34 2.98 -4.84
N LEU A 130 19.07 4.29 -4.93
CA LEU A 130 17.84 4.89 -4.40
C LEU A 130 16.59 4.30 -5.03
N ALA A 131 16.59 4.06 -6.35
CA ALA A 131 15.47 3.42 -7.03
C ALA A 131 15.25 1.98 -6.55
N VAL A 132 16.31 1.18 -6.42
CA VAL A 132 16.21 -0.20 -5.90
C VAL A 132 15.69 -0.20 -4.47
N ASP A 133 16.26 0.61 -3.58
CA ASP A 133 15.81 0.71 -2.18
C ASP A 133 14.32 1.09 -2.10
N ALA A 134 13.88 2.07 -2.89
CA ALA A 134 12.48 2.46 -2.96
C ALA A 134 11.56 1.34 -3.48
N ILE A 135 11.98 0.58 -4.50
CA ILE A 135 11.23 -0.58 -5.01
C ILE A 135 11.12 -1.68 -3.94
N LEU A 136 12.21 -1.96 -3.23
CA LEU A 136 12.27 -2.98 -2.18
C LEU A 136 11.44 -2.58 -0.95
N MET A 137 11.46 -1.31 -0.56
CA MET A 137 10.68 -0.78 0.57
C MET A 137 9.19 -0.61 0.27
N ALA A 138 8.81 -0.34 -0.98
CA ALA A 138 7.41 -0.09 -1.31
C ALA A 138 6.51 -1.30 -1.04
N GLU A 139 5.30 -1.06 -0.50
CA GLU A 139 4.27 -2.09 -0.45
C GLU A 139 3.82 -2.41 -1.88
N GLY A 140 4.04 -3.66 -2.31
CA GLY A 140 3.72 -4.09 -3.67
C GLY A 140 2.23 -3.88 -3.99
N ALA A 141 1.94 -3.44 -5.22
CA ALA A 141 0.58 -3.16 -5.68
C ALA A 141 -0.37 -4.35 -5.45
N GLU A 142 0.13 -5.58 -5.63
CA GLU A 142 -0.66 -6.79 -5.43
C GLU A 142 -1.03 -7.03 -3.96
N ARG A 143 -0.12 -6.71 -3.03
CA ARG A 143 -0.41 -6.78 -1.60
C ARG A 143 -1.41 -5.70 -1.18
N LYS A 144 -1.32 -4.50 -1.75
CA LYS A 144 -2.33 -3.44 -1.56
C LYS A 144 -3.70 -3.89 -2.07
N LYS A 145 -3.77 -4.52 -3.25
CA LYS A 145 -5.02 -5.10 -3.78
C LYS A 145 -5.56 -6.23 -2.91
N GLN A 146 -4.73 -7.15 -2.44
CA GLN A 146 -5.18 -8.25 -1.56
C GLN A 146 -5.71 -7.71 -0.22
N LEU A 147 -5.04 -6.72 0.38
CA LEU A 147 -5.52 -6.04 1.58
C LEU A 147 -6.81 -5.25 1.31
N ALA A 148 -6.91 -4.59 0.15
CA ALA A 148 -8.11 -3.89 -0.28
C ALA A 148 -9.28 -4.84 -0.54
N ALA A 149 -9.05 -6.01 -1.14
CA ALA A 149 -10.05 -7.05 -1.38
C ALA A 149 -10.53 -7.67 -0.06
N TRP A 150 -9.60 -7.97 0.86
CA TRP A 150 -9.94 -8.47 2.19
C TRP A 150 -10.72 -7.44 3.03
N THR A 151 -10.44 -6.14 2.85
CA THR A 151 -11.24 -5.08 3.49
C THR A 151 -12.55 -4.80 2.74
N ALA A 152 -12.61 -5.01 1.43
CA ALA A 152 -13.80 -4.84 0.58
C ALA A 152 -14.95 -5.75 1.03
N ASP A 153 -14.66 -7.00 1.41
CA ASP A 153 -15.64 -7.96 1.93
C ASP A 153 -16.30 -7.51 3.26
N LYS A 154 -15.73 -6.49 3.92
CA LYS A 154 -16.28 -5.88 5.14
C LYS A 154 -16.90 -4.50 4.91
N LYS A 155 -16.90 -3.98 3.68
CA LYS A 155 -17.47 -2.66 3.36
C LYS A 155 -18.98 -2.75 3.26
N GLN A 156 -19.68 -2.56 4.39
CA GLN A 156 -21.12 -2.34 4.36
C GLN A 156 -21.39 -0.96 3.73
N THR A 157 -22.09 -0.96 2.60
CA THR A 157 -22.59 0.27 1.98
C THR A 157 -23.69 0.84 2.87
N SER A 158 -23.63 2.13 3.19
CA SER A 158 -24.68 2.76 4.01
C SER A 158 -26.03 2.74 3.28
N SER A 159 -27.12 2.47 4.00
CA SER A 159 -28.48 2.58 3.45
C SER A 159 -28.83 4.00 2.98
N TYR A 160 -28.10 5.01 3.47
CA TYR A 160 -28.28 6.41 3.10
C TYR A 160 -27.44 6.83 1.90
N ALA A 161 -26.55 5.95 1.42
CA ALA A 161 -25.63 6.28 0.33
C ALA A 161 -26.35 6.77 -0.94
N MET A 162 -27.42 6.08 -1.34
CA MET A 162 -28.12 6.38 -2.59
C MET A 162 -29.12 7.54 -2.49
N ASN A 163 -29.55 7.91 -1.28
CA ASN A 163 -30.66 8.85 -1.05
C ASN A 163 -30.28 10.00 -0.10
N LEU A 164 -28.99 10.29 0.08
CA LEU A 164 -28.57 11.37 0.95
C LEU A 164 -28.98 12.70 0.33
N GLN A 165 -29.87 13.44 1.01
CA GLN A 165 -30.21 14.79 0.62
C GLN A 165 -29.07 15.73 1.01
N GLN A 166 -28.54 16.48 0.05
CA GLN A 166 -27.61 17.56 0.30
C GLN A 166 -28.37 18.88 0.24
N ILE A 167 -28.23 19.70 1.28
CA ILE A 167 -28.85 21.03 1.34
C ILE A 167 -27.83 22.08 0.92
N ASP A 168 -28.29 23.09 0.16
CA ASP A 168 -27.46 24.25 -0.14
C ASP A 168 -27.39 25.16 1.08
N SER A 169 -26.30 25.02 1.85
CA SER A 169 -26.01 25.83 3.02
C SER A 169 -25.18 27.07 2.71
N GLY A 170 -24.78 27.27 1.44
CA GLY A 170 -23.86 28.34 1.04
C GLY A 170 -22.41 28.17 1.56
N VAL A 171 -22.08 27.01 2.13
CA VAL A 171 -20.74 26.73 2.70
C VAL A 171 -19.79 26.21 1.62
N ILE A 172 -18.71 26.95 1.37
CA ILE A 172 -17.62 26.52 0.47
C ILE A 172 -16.48 25.93 1.29
N ILE A 173 -16.17 24.65 1.05
CA ILE A 173 -15.13 23.93 1.78
C ILE A 173 -13.76 24.15 1.11
N PRO A 174 -12.78 24.79 1.79
CA PRO A 174 -11.45 24.94 1.24
C PRO A 174 -10.71 23.60 1.16
N PRO A 175 -9.66 23.46 0.33
CA PRO A 175 -8.89 22.22 0.23
C PRO A 175 -7.99 21.92 1.44
N SER A 176 -7.77 22.88 2.34
CA SER A 176 -6.97 22.72 3.56
C SER A 176 -7.30 23.80 4.60
N GLY A 177 -6.67 23.73 5.78
CA GLY A 177 -6.82 24.75 6.83
C GLY A 177 -8.11 24.65 7.63
N TRP A 178 -8.76 23.49 7.64
CA TRP A 178 -10.04 23.29 8.32
C TRP A 178 -9.96 23.45 9.85
N LYS A 179 -11.06 23.89 10.43
CA LYS A 179 -11.26 24.07 11.87
C LYS A 179 -12.68 23.65 12.24
N CYS A 180 -12.86 23.06 13.41
CA CYS A 180 -14.17 22.78 13.96
C CYS A 180 -14.98 24.08 14.12
N VAL A 181 -16.23 24.10 13.67
CA VAL A 181 -17.11 25.29 13.82
C VAL A 181 -17.42 25.59 15.29
N LYS A 182 -17.51 24.56 16.14
CA LYS A 182 -17.86 24.69 17.57
C LYS A 182 -16.64 24.81 18.52
N CYS A 183 -15.38 24.66 18.08
CA CYS A 183 -14.18 24.85 18.94
C CYS A 183 -12.85 25.07 18.20
N GLU A 184 -11.74 25.12 18.93
CA GLU A 184 -10.41 25.41 18.37
C GLU A 184 -9.68 24.23 17.72
N LYS A 185 -10.29 23.04 17.64
CA LYS A 185 -9.64 21.85 17.05
C LYS A 185 -9.45 21.99 15.54
N ARG A 186 -8.27 21.58 15.06
CA ARG A 186 -7.86 21.56 13.64
C ARG A 186 -7.56 20.15 13.13
N ASP A 187 -7.64 19.17 14.01
CA ASP A 187 -7.37 17.76 13.80
C ASP A 187 -8.62 16.92 14.11
N ASN A 188 -8.68 15.70 13.57
CA ASN A 188 -9.82 14.79 13.71
C ASN A 188 -11.17 15.47 13.36
N LEU A 189 -11.22 16.08 12.18
CA LEU A 189 -12.37 16.82 11.68
C LEU A 189 -13.21 15.97 10.73
N TRP A 190 -14.52 16.15 10.84
CA TRP A 190 -15.55 15.43 10.10
C TRP A 190 -16.43 16.44 9.39
N LEU A 191 -16.51 16.31 8.06
CA LEU A 191 -17.39 17.10 7.20
C LEU A 191 -18.71 16.35 7.06
N ASN A 192 -19.81 16.96 7.50
CA ASN A 192 -21.14 16.42 7.27
C ASN A 192 -21.54 16.62 5.81
N LEU A 193 -22.02 15.55 5.17
CA LEU A 193 -22.30 15.54 3.73
C LEU A 193 -23.68 16.11 3.37
N THR A 194 -24.55 16.31 4.37
CA THR A 194 -25.86 16.94 4.17
C THR A 194 -25.73 18.45 4.09
N ASP A 195 -25.04 19.09 5.05
CA ASP A 195 -25.03 20.54 5.21
C ASP A 195 -23.64 21.20 5.11
N GLY A 196 -22.59 20.41 4.91
CA GLY A 196 -21.22 20.92 4.78
C GLY A 196 -20.58 21.37 6.09
N MET A 197 -21.16 21.11 7.26
CA MET A 197 -20.54 21.53 8.52
C MET A 197 -19.27 20.73 8.86
N ILE A 198 -18.22 21.41 9.29
CA ILE A 198 -16.96 20.81 9.75
C ILE A 198 -16.91 20.79 11.28
N LEU A 199 -16.87 19.58 11.85
CA LEU A 199 -16.99 19.37 13.29
C LEU A 199 -15.95 18.37 13.79
N CYS A 200 -15.47 18.54 15.02
CA CYS A 200 -14.49 17.61 15.58
C CYS A 200 -15.12 16.28 16.01
N GLY A 201 -14.31 15.23 15.94
CA GLY A 201 -14.71 13.86 16.25
C GLY A 201 -15.01 13.61 17.73
N ARG A 202 -15.13 12.34 18.09
CA ARG A 202 -15.48 11.94 19.46
C ARG A 202 -14.37 12.19 20.45
N LYS A 203 -14.76 12.48 21.68
CA LYS A 203 -13.86 12.45 22.84
C LYS A 203 -13.62 11.00 23.26
N ASN A 204 -12.36 10.61 23.40
CA ASN A 204 -11.97 9.32 23.92
C ASN A 204 -12.03 9.32 25.46
N TRP A 205 -12.08 8.13 26.06
CA TRP A 205 -12.14 7.97 27.52
C TRP A 205 -10.86 8.47 28.23
N ASP A 206 -9.72 8.43 27.54
CA ASP A 206 -8.41 8.90 28.00
C ASP A 206 -8.24 10.43 27.90
N GLY A 207 -9.30 11.14 27.49
CA GLY A 207 -9.31 12.59 27.30
C GLY A 207 -8.76 13.07 25.96
N THR A 208 -8.23 12.18 25.12
CA THR A 208 -7.74 12.49 23.76
C THR A 208 -8.88 12.49 22.73
N GLY A 209 -8.57 12.79 21.47
CA GLY A 209 -9.56 12.82 20.39
C GLY A 209 -10.20 14.20 20.18
N GLY A 210 -11.49 14.23 19.85
CA GLY A 210 -12.29 15.44 19.63
C GLY A 210 -13.19 15.81 20.82
N ASN A 211 -14.18 16.67 20.59
CA ASN A 211 -15.11 17.18 21.62
C ASN A 211 -16.55 16.75 21.38
N ASN A 212 -16.79 15.70 20.58
CA ASN A 212 -18.12 15.15 20.25
C ASN A 212 -19.03 16.03 19.36
N HIS A 213 -18.56 17.19 18.89
CA HIS A 213 -19.40 18.10 18.11
C HIS A 213 -20.03 17.47 16.86
N ALA A 214 -19.34 16.56 16.16
CA ALA A 214 -19.93 15.86 15.02
C ALA A 214 -21.12 14.96 15.40
N ILE A 215 -21.08 14.33 16.58
CA ILE A 215 -22.18 13.49 17.09
C ILE A 215 -23.31 14.35 17.62
N GLU A 216 -23.00 15.43 18.34
CA GLU A 216 -24.00 16.36 18.85
C GLU A 216 -24.81 16.98 17.72
N HIS A 217 -24.12 17.39 16.65
CA HIS A 217 -24.77 17.89 15.44
C HIS A 217 -25.70 16.86 14.80
N TYR A 218 -25.29 15.60 14.73
CA TYR A 218 -26.18 14.53 14.25
C TYR A 218 -27.40 14.33 15.15
N LYS A 219 -27.24 14.44 16.48
CA LYS A 219 -28.39 14.37 17.41
C LYS A 219 -29.37 15.54 17.22
N GLU A 220 -28.86 16.70 16.85
CA GLU A 220 -29.65 17.92 16.60
C GLU A 220 -30.37 17.87 15.24
N THR A 221 -29.70 17.38 14.19
CA THR A 221 -30.16 17.50 12.79
C THR A 221 -30.69 16.20 12.17
N GLY A 222 -30.23 15.06 12.67
CA GLY A 222 -30.47 13.75 12.05
C GLY A 222 -29.60 13.47 10.81
N TYR A 223 -28.64 14.33 10.46
CA TYR A 223 -27.84 14.18 9.23
C TYR A 223 -26.82 13.03 9.32
N PRO A 224 -27.03 11.93 8.57
CA PRO A 224 -26.50 10.62 8.98
C PRO A 224 -25.06 10.34 8.54
N LEU A 225 -24.51 11.11 7.59
CA LEU A 225 -23.22 10.81 6.96
C LEU A 225 -22.22 11.95 7.12
N ALA A 226 -21.02 11.59 7.56
CA ALA A 226 -19.87 12.50 7.60
C ALA A 226 -18.60 11.80 7.09
N VAL A 227 -17.72 12.57 6.43
CA VAL A 227 -16.42 12.12 5.93
C VAL A 227 -15.29 12.74 6.74
N LYS A 228 -14.26 11.94 7.06
CA LYS A 228 -13.09 12.43 7.78
C LYS A 228 -12.19 13.24 6.85
N LEU A 229 -11.98 14.51 7.18
CA LEU A 229 -11.09 15.39 6.44
C LEU A 229 -9.64 14.92 6.56
N GLY A 230 -8.89 15.05 5.46
CA GLY A 230 -7.53 14.50 5.32
C GLY A 230 -7.47 13.03 4.87
N THR A 231 -8.61 12.36 4.67
CA THR A 231 -8.68 10.99 4.11
C THR A 231 -9.27 10.93 2.70
N ILE A 232 -9.61 12.09 2.13
CA ILE A 232 -10.18 12.21 0.77
C ILE A 232 -9.03 12.12 -0.24
N THR A 233 -9.11 11.17 -1.16
CA THR A 233 -8.11 10.91 -2.20
C THR A 233 -8.82 10.68 -3.54
N ALA A 234 -8.11 10.96 -4.64
CA ALA A 234 -8.62 10.73 -6.00
C ALA A 234 -8.60 9.25 -6.41
N ASP A 235 -8.03 8.37 -5.59
CA ASP A 235 -8.00 6.93 -5.84
C ASP A 235 -9.34 6.29 -5.47
N LEU A 236 -10.09 5.86 -6.49
CA LEU A 236 -11.41 5.22 -6.35
C LEU A 236 -11.36 3.89 -5.57
N GLU A 237 -10.18 3.26 -5.46
CA GLU A 237 -9.99 2.07 -4.64
C GLU A 237 -9.66 2.42 -3.17
N ALA A 238 -9.11 3.62 -2.94
CA ALA A 238 -8.81 4.15 -1.62
C ALA A 238 -10.03 4.87 -1.04
N ALA A 239 -10.80 4.14 -0.27
CA ALA A 239 -12.05 4.65 0.22
C ALA A 239 -11.85 5.72 1.32
N ALA A 240 -12.46 6.90 1.14
CA ALA A 240 -12.50 7.90 2.20
C ALA A 240 -13.14 7.29 3.45
N GLN A 241 -12.62 7.62 4.64
CA GLN A 241 -13.23 7.15 5.89
C GLN A 241 -14.55 7.89 6.09
N MET A 242 -15.65 7.22 5.74
CA MET A 242 -16.99 7.73 5.99
C MET A 242 -17.57 7.02 7.20
N PHE A 243 -18.31 7.77 8.00
CA PHE A 243 -18.91 7.25 9.20
C PHE A 243 -20.42 7.43 9.14
N SER A 244 -21.13 6.32 9.28
CA SER A 244 -22.58 6.30 9.43
C SER A 244 -22.88 6.58 10.90
N LEU A 245 -23.35 7.79 11.18
CA LEU A 245 -23.68 8.21 12.54
C LEU A 245 -24.93 7.47 13.07
N THR A 246 -25.78 6.98 12.16
CA THR A 246 -26.93 6.10 12.45
C THR A 246 -26.48 4.69 12.82
N GLN A 247 -25.65 4.04 12.00
CA GLN A 247 -25.21 2.65 12.22
C GLN A 247 -24.01 2.53 13.17
N ARG A 248 -23.44 3.66 13.61
CA ARG A 248 -22.22 3.72 14.43
C ARG A 248 -21.06 2.90 13.86
N MET A 249 -20.95 2.86 12.54
CA MET A 249 -19.91 2.10 11.83
C MET A 249 -19.25 2.93 10.73
N ILE A 250 -18.00 2.56 10.41
CA ILE A 250 -17.34 3.04 9.19
C ILE A 250 -18.09 2.41 8.02
N VAL A 251 -18.58 3.27 7.14
CA VAL A 251 -19.27 2.89 5.90
C VAL A 251 -18.45 3.42 4.74
N PHE A 252 -18.72 2.89 3.55
CA PHE A 252 -18.04 3.32 2.35
C PHE A 252 -19.07 3.77 1.31
N TRP A 253 -18.71 4.79 0.54
CA TRP A 253 -19.51 5.28 -0.57
C TRP A 253 -18.78 4.93 -1.85
N THR A 254 -19.38 4.04 -2.63
CA THR A 254 -18.89 3.65 -3.94
C THR A 254 -19.63 4.52 -4.94
N HIS A 255 -19.07 5.69 -5.31
CA HIS A 255 -19.27 6.43 -6.56
C HIS A 255 -18.80 7.89 -6.38
N CYS A 256 -17.52 8.15 -6.65
CA CYS A 256 -17.11 9.41 -7.27
C CYS A 256 -16.60 9.08 -8.67
#